data_AF-B7K797-F1
#
_entry.id   AF-B7K797-F1
#
_cell.length_a   1.000
_cell.length_b   1.000
_cell.length_c   1.000
_cell.angle_alpha   90.00
_cell.angle_beta   90.00
_cell.angle_gamma   90.00
#
_symmetry.space_group_name_H-M   'P 1'
#
loop_
_entity.id
_entity.type
_entity.pdbx_description
1 polymer ?
#
loop_
_entity_poly.entity_id
_entity_poly.type
_entity_poly.pdbx_seq_one_letter_code
_entity_poly.pdbx_strand_id
1 'polypeptide(L)' 'MEFNTKPNQLEQFYCNELIKAGVDPNKATQAAKTMTEKELLLIGEIWEQWGNVLAKSQQSVLAS' A
#
# COMPACT_ATOMS: atom_id res chain seq x y z
N MET A 1 7.93 22.94 8.05
CA MET A 1 6.60 22.50 7.58
C MET A 1 6.42 21.07 8.04
N GLU A 2 5.63 20.85 9.09
CA GLU A 2 5.31 19.50 9.55
C GLU A 2 4.18 18.96 8.67
N PHE A 3 4.50 18.05 7.75
CA PHE A 3 3.49 17.31 7.00
C PHE A 3 2.82 16.31 7.95
N ASN A 4 1.90 16.80 8.77
CA ASN A 4 0.97 15.97 9.52
C ASN A 4 -0.07 15.42 8.54
N THR A 5 0.37 14.51 7.67
CA THR A 5 -0.50 13.77 6.76
C THR A 5 -0.73 12.42 7.41
N LYS A 6 -1.98 12.18 7.81
CA LYS A 6 -2.40 10.83 8.22
C LYS A 6 -1.97 9.87 7.10
N PRO A 7 -1.27 8.76 7.41
CA PRO A 7 -0.84 7.83 6.39
C PRO A 7 -2.06 7.39 5.59
N ASN A 8 -1.94 7.47 4.26
CA ASN A 8 -3.05 7.08 3.42
C ASN A 8 -3.32 5.58 3.61
N GLN A 9 -4.58 5.15 3.46
CA GLN A 9 -4.95 3.76 3.75
C GLN A 9 -4.19 2.75 2.84
N LEU A 10 -3.85 3.17 1.62
CA LEU A 10 -3.05 2.43 0.65
C LEU A 10 -1.59 2.25 1.13
N GLU A 11 -0.97 3.28 1.70
CA GLU A 11 0.38 3.22 2.28
C GLU A 11 0.45 2.18 3.40
N GLN A 12 -0.57 2.16 4.27
CA GLN A 12 -0.63 1.18 5.36
C GLN A 12 -0.78 -0.24 4.84
N PHE A 13 -1.67 -0.45 3.87
CA PHE A 13 -1.84 -1.77 3.26
C PHE A 13 -0.58 -2.23 2.54
N TYR A 14 0.04 -1.35 1.75
CA TYR A 14 1.26 -1.68 1.02
C TYR A 14 2.42 -2.00 1.97
N CYS A 15 2.61 -1.20 3.03
CA CYS A 15 3.61 -1.47 4.07
C CYS A 15 3.42 -2.86 4.69
N ASN A 16 2.18 -3.21 5.04
CA ASN A 16 1.86 -4.51 5.62
C ASN A 16 2.15 -5.67 4.65
N GLU A 17 1.84 -5.51 3.36
CA GLU A 17 2.14 -6.55 2.37
C GLU A 17 3.65 -6.72 2.17
N LEU A 18 4.44 -5.65 2.17
CA LEU A 18 5.90 -5.73 2.12
C LEU A 18 6.47 -6.50 3.32
N ILE A 19 5.96 -6.24 4.53
CA ILE A 19 6.37 -6.96 5.75
C ILE A 19 6.02 -8.45 5.64
N LYS A 20 4.82 -8.79 5.14
CA LYS A 20 4.42 -10.19 4.90
C LYS A 20 5.30 -10.88 3.86
N ALA A 21 5.78 -10.15 2.85
CA ALA A 21 6.73 -10.63 1.87
C ALA A 21 8.17 -10.79 2.42
N GLY A 22 8.40 -10.45 3.69
CA GLY A 22 9.69 -10.60 4.37
C GLY A 22 10.59 -9.37 4.29
N VAL A 23 10.06 -8.22 3.85
CA VAL A 23 10.81 -6.96 3.86
C VAL A 23 10.93 -6.45 5.30
N ASP A 24 12.12 -5.94 5.65
CA ASP A 24 12.35 -5.27 6.92
C ASP A 24 11.31 -4.15 7.19
N PRO A 25 10.72 -4.06 8.40
CA PRO A 25 9.65 -3.10 8.69
C PRO A 25 10.03 -1.63 8.45
N ASN A 26 11.28 -1.24 8.69
CA ASN A 26 11.73 0.13 8.46
C ASN A 26 11.82 0.40 6.95
N LYS A 27 12.36 -0.54 6.17
CA LYS A 27 12.40 -0.45 4.71
C LYS A 27 10.99 -0.45 4.10
N ALA A 28 10.09 -1.28 4.62
CA ALA A 28 8.69 -1.32 4.17
C ALA A 28 7.97 0.01 4.43
N THR A 29 8.18 0.60 5.61
CA THR A 29 7.63 1.91 5.96
C THR A 29 8.17 3.02 5.07
N GLN A 30 9.48 3.01 4.78
CA GLN A 30 10.09 3.98 3.87
C GLN A 30 9.53 3.83 2.45
N ALA A 31 9.48 2.61 1.91
CA ALA A 31 8.95 2.34 0.58
C ALA A 31 7.49 2.81 0.45
N ALA A 32 6.64 2.51 1.44
CA ALA A 32 5.26 2.96 1.45
C ALA A 32 5.14 4.49 1.42
N LYS A 33 5.96 5.21 2.19
CA LYS A 33 5.93 6.69 2.23
C LYS A 33 6.52 7.37 1.00
N THR A 34 7.36 6.66 0.23
CA THR A 34 7.99 7.21 -0.98
C THR A 34 7.12 7.07 -2.21
N MET A 35 6.32 6.01 -2.29
CA MET A 35 5.54 5.70 -3.48
C MET A 35 4.29 6.57 -3.59
N THR A 36 4.00 7.01 -4.82
CA THR A 36 2.74 7.66 -5.16
C THR A 36 1.62 6.64 -5.35
N GLU A 37 0.36 7.07 -5.23
CA GLU A 37 -0.81 6.21 -5.48
C GLU A 37 -0.76 5.53 -6.85
N LYS A 38 -0.35 6.26 -7.90
CA LYS A 38 -0.23 5.70 -9.26
C LYS A 38 0.81 4.59 -9.34
N GLU A 39 1.94 4.74 -8.68
CA GLU A 39 2.99 3.71 -8.62
C GLU A 39 2.50 2.49 -7.84
N LEU A 40 1.78 2.70 -6.74
CA LEU A 40 1.17 1.62 -5.97
C LEU A 40 0.16 0.82 -6.79
N LEU A 41 -0.67 1.49 -7.60
CA LEU A 41 -1.61 0.82 -8.51
C LEU A 41 -0.88 0.00 -9.58
N LEU A 42 0.17 0.57 -10.19
CA LEU A 42 0.99 -0.12 -11.19
C LEU A 42 1.67 -1.37 -10.60
N ILE A 43 2.16 -1.30 -9.36
CA ILE A 43 2.74 -2.46 -8.67
C ILE A 43 1.70 -3.58 -8.53
N GLY A 44 0.42 -3.24 -8.38
CA GLY A 44 -0.67 -4.22 -8.33
C GLY A 44 -0.85 -5.02 -9.62
N GLU A 45 -0.43 -4.47 -10.77
CA GLU A 45 -0.47 -5.16 -12.07
C GLU A 45 0.67 -6.19 -12.22
N ILE A 46 1.77 -6.02 -11.48
CA ILE A 46 2.96 -6.89 -11.56
C ILE A 46 3.12 -7.83 -10.35
N TRP A 47 2.58 -7.47 -9.19
CA TRP A 47 2.66 -8.25 -7.97
C TRP A 47 1.27 -8.71 -7.53
N GLU A 48 0.94 -9.96 -7.87
CA GLU A 48 -0.40 -10.54 -7.70
C GLU A 48 -0.94 -10.45 -6.27
N GLN A 49 -0.13 -10.73 -5.24
CA GLN A 49 -0.58 -10.61 -3.84
C GLN A 49 -1.05 -9.20 -3.52
N TRP A 50 -0.34 -8.18 -3.98
CA TRP A 50 -0.73 -6.79 -3.77
C TRP A 50 -1.95 -6.41 -4.60
N GLY A 51 -2.02 -6.84 -5.86
CA GLY A 51 -3.22 -6.66 -6.71
C GLY A 51 -4.48 -7.23 -6.07
N ASN A 52 -4.38 -8.39 -5.41
CA ASN A 52 -5.49 -9.00 -4.68
C ASN A 52 -5.95 -8.17 -3.46
N VAL A 53 -5.02 -7.49 -2.77
CA VAL A 53 -5.37 -6.58 -1.66
C VAL A 53 -6.10 -5.37 -2.20
N LEU A 54 -5.60 -4.75 -3.28
CA LEU A 54 -6.24 -3.62 -3.94
C LEU A 54 -7.68 -3.94 -4.38
N ALA A 55 -7.90 -5.10 -5.00
CA ALA A 55 -9.23 -5.52 -5.46
C ALA A 55 -10.23 -5.66 -4.29
N LYS A 56 -9.79 -6.22 -3.16
CA LYS A 56 -10.61 -6.36 -1.94
C LYS A 56 -10.90 -5.00 -1.30
N SER A 57 -9.93 -4.10 -1.28
CA SER A 57 -10.12 -2.74 -0.76
C SER A 57 -11.14 -1.95 -1.58
N GLN A 58 -11.17 -2.11 -2.91
CA GLN A 58 -12.16 -1.45 -3.78
C GLN A 58 -13.58 -2.03 -3.62
N GLN A 59 -13.71 -3.35 -3.44
CA GLN A 59 -15.01 -3.98 -3.18
C GLN A 59 -15.64 -3.53 -1.87
N SER A 60 -14.84 -3.25 -0.84
CA SER A 60 -15.34 -2.73 0.44
C SER A 60 -15.94 -1.33 0.34
N VAL A 61 -15.52 -0.51 -0.63
CA VAL A 61 -16.02 0.86 -0.83
C VAL A 61 -17.37 0.87 -1.57
N LEU A 62 -17.62 -0.12 -2.44
CA LEU A 62 -18.87 -0.22 -3.20
C LEU A 62 -20.00 -0.93 -2.44
N ALA A 63 -19.68 -1.62 -1.34
CA ALA A 63 -20.64 -2.35 -0.51
C ALA A 63 -21.10 -1.57 0.74
N SER A 64 -20.64 -0.31 0.91
CA SER A 64 -20.96 0.56 2.05
C SER A 64 -21.88 1.71 1.66
#